data_AF-A0A933YFX4-F1
#
_entry.id   AF-A0A933YFX4-F1
#
_cell.length_a   1.000
_cell.length_b   1.000
_cell.length_c   1.000
_cell.angle_alpha   90.00
_cell.angle_beta   90.00
_cell.angle_gamma   90.00
#
_symmetry.space_group_name_H-M   'P 1'
#
loop_
_entity.id
_entity.type
_entity.pdbx_description
1 polymer ?
#
loop_
_entity_poly.entity_id
_entity_poly.type
_entity_poly.pdbx_seq_one_letter_code
_entity_poly.pdbx_strand_id
1 'polypeptide(L)'
;MTVETPKSPEEQFLNQLDQLLKQMPPDQVAAFEAKVGTAFVRRSQQMPQATTISESSTGLYISPPLDQFIRTAIADPANKKSYEPIADFFTRTEQMRAKDANIQKSVSDISAGMRNIEKLSQAEFKPGSNDEFFLQEAVEKLGDNLYDLSRALKYDQEQQYKVAVLWAQFLNSVATRYVIFVPRPGASFNGTEMSPFSGNRNDDVYGNKIGRVYSWGVRNKQGGVRFTAKVSR
;
A
#
# COMPACT_ATOMS: atom_id res chain seq x y z
N MET A 1 -18.80 -39.90 2.12
CA MET A 1 -19.41 -38.64 1.66
C MET A 1 -18.38 -37.55 1.86
N THR A 2 -17.72 -37.11 0.80
CA THR A 2 -16.78 -35.99 0.83
C THR A 2 -17.58 -34.70 0.78
N VAL A 3 -17.51 -33.90 1.85
CA VAL A 3 -18.09 -32.56 1.91
C VAL A 3 -17.15 -31.65 1.13
N GLU A 4 -17.57 -31.21 -0.06
CA GLU A 4 -16.83 -30.20 -0.82
C GLU A 4 -16.84 -28.88 -0.04
N THR A 5 -15.65 -28.36 0.26
CA THR A 5 -15.47 -27.06 0.90
C THR A 5 -16.02 -25.96 -0.03
N PRO A 6 -16.84 -25.02 0.45
CA PRO A 6 -17.34 -23.94 -0.39
C PRO A 6 -16.18 -23.09 -0.92
N LYS A 7 -16.09 -22.97 -2.25
CA LYS A 7 -15.13 -22.11 -2.96
C LYS A 7 -15.26 -20.67 -2.46
N SER A 8 -14.13 -19.99 -2.26
CA SER A 8 -14.14 -18.60 -1.79
C SER A 8 -14.85 -17.68 -2.81
N PRO A 9 -15.41 -16.53 -2.40
CA PRO A 9 -16.04 -15.58 -3.33
C PRO A 9 -15.11 -15.14 -4.47
N GLU A 10 -13.80 -15.07 -4.21
CA GLU A 10 -12.77 -14.76 -5.19
C GLU A 10 -12.59 -15.91 -6.20
N GLU A 11 -12.54 -17.16 -5.74
CA GLU A 11 -12.51 -18.33 -6.64
C GLU A 11 -13.80 -18.47 -7.45
N GLN A 12 -14.95 -18.10 -6.90
CA GLN A 12 -16.23 -18.11 -7.63
C GLN A 12 -16.22 -17.07 -8.74
N PHE A 13 -15.74 -15.85 -8.46
CA PHE A 13 -15.61 -14.79 -9.45
C PHE A 13 -14.62 -15.16 -10.56
N LEU A 14 -13.44 -15.67 -10.21
CA LEU A 14 -12.43 -16.09 -11.19
C LEU A 14 -12.96 -17.23 -12.06
N ASN A 15 -13.64 -18.23 -11.48
CA ASN A 15 -14.24 -19.31 -12.27
C ASN A 15 -15.35 -18.83 -13.20
N GLN A 16 -16.17 -17.86 -12.79
CA GLN A 16 -17.21 -17.27 -13.63
C GLN A 16 -16.60 -16.47 -14.79
N LEU A 17 -15.55 -15.67 -14.51
CA LEU A 17 -14.83 -14.93 -15.53
C LEU A 17 -14.18 -15.87 -16.56
N ASP A 18 -13.58 -16.97 -16.08
CA ASP A 18 -12.92 -17.97 -16.92
C ASP A 18 -13.92 -18.74 -17.80
N GLN A 19 -15.12 -19.02 -17.28
CA GLN A 19 -16.22 -19.60 -18.06
C GLN A 19 -16.74 -18.63 -19.12
N LEU A 20 -16.86 -17.34 -18.78
CA LEU A 20 -17.30 -16.30 -19.70
C LEU A 20 -16.31 -16.13 -20.86
N LEU A 21 -15.00 -16.11 -20.57
CA LEU A 21 -13.94 -15.99 -21.58
C LEU A 21 -13.87 -17.22 -22.51
N LYS A 22 -14.11 -18.42 -21.99
CA LYS A 22 -14.17 -19.66 -22.80
C LYS A 22 -15.38 -19.73 -23.73
N GLN A 23 -16.45 -19.01 -23.41
CA GLN A 23 -17.67 -18.94 -24.23
C GLN A 23 -17.61 -17.82 -25.27
N MET A 24 -16.60 -16.94 -25.20
CA MET A 24 -16.42 -15.86 -26.15
C MET A 24 -15.60 -16.33 -27.38
N PRO A 25 -16.00 -15.92 -28.60
CA PRO A 25 -15.16 -16.04 -29.78
C PRO A 25 -13.80 -15.33 -29.59
N PRO A 26 -12.69 -15.83 -30.15
CA PRO A 26 -11.34 -15.27 -29.94
C PRO A 26 -11.22 -13.77 -30.28
N ASP A 27 -11.96 -13.32 -31.28
CA ASP A 27 -12.11 -11.94 -31.72
C ASP A 27 -12.87 -11.07 -30.70
N GLN A 28 -13.82 -11.64 -29.97
CA GLN A 28 -14.50 -10.98 -28.86
C GLN A 28 -13.69 -11.02 -27.57
N VAL A 29 -12.89 -12.07 -27.33
CA VAL A 29 -11.91 -12.11 -26.22
C VAL A 29 -10.86 -11.03 -26.42
N ALA A 30 -10.29 -10.93 -27.63
CA ALA A 30 -9.33 -9.87 -27.95
C ALA A 30 -9.98 -8.47 -27.85
N ALA A 31 -11.24 -8.31 -28.27
CA ALA A 31 -11.97 -7.06 -28.10
C ALA A 31 -12.35 -6.78 -26.63
N PHE A 32 -12.58 -7.81 -25.82
CA PHE A 32 -12.85 -7.71 -24.39
C PHE A 32 -11.58 -7.35 -23.62
N GLU A 33 -10.46 -8.04 -23.86
CA GLU A 33 -9.14 -7.70 -23.32
C GLU A 33 -8.69 -6.31 -23.78
N ALA A 34 -8.89 -5.97 -25.05
CA ALA A 34 -8.64 -4.64 -25.55
C ALA A 34 -9.59 -3.63 -24.92
N LYS A 35 -10.88 -3.91 -24.69
CA LYS A 35 -11.82 -2.98 -24.03
C LYS A 35 -11.61 -2.88 -22.53
N VAL A 36 -11.18 -3.93 -21.84
CA VAL A 36 -10.86 -3.91 -20.41
C VAL A 36 -9.52 -3.21 -20.20
N GLY A 37 -8.51 -3.57 -21.00
CA GLY A 37 -7.22 -2.88 -21.06
C GLY A 37 -7.36 -1.41 -21.48
N THR A 38 -8.16 -1.10 -22.51
CA THR A 38 -8.45 0.28 -22.92
C THR A 38 -9.52 0.96 -22.09
N ALA A 39 -10.35 0.29 -21.29
CA ALA A 39 -11.18 0.97 -20.28
C ALA A 39 -10.34 1.32 -19.06
N PHE A 40 -9.32 0.51 -18.73
CA PHE A 40 -8.30 0.85 -17.75
C PHE A 40 -7.45 2.03 -18.24
N VAL A 41 -6.97 1.98 -19.49
CA VAL A 41 -6.19 3.06 -20.12
C VAL A 41 -7.05 4.30 -20.45
N ARG A 42 -8.30 4.17 -20.91
CA ARG A 42 -9.23 5.31 -21.12
C ARG A 42 -9.75 5.86 -19.80
N ARG A 43 -9.87 5.12 -18.70
CA ARG A 43 -10.05 5.77 -17.38
C ARG A 43 -8.83 6.58 -16.99
N SER A 44 -7.62 6.14 -17.37
CA SER A 44 -6.41 6.93 -17.18
C SER A 44 -6.22 8.08 -18.19
N GLN A 45 -6.90 8.07 -19.35
CA GLN A 45 -6.74 9.06 -20.43
C GLN A 45 -7.95 9.96 -20.67
N GLN A 46 -9.16 9.55 -20.26
CA GLN A 46 -10.34 10.41 -20.07
C GLN A 46 -10.31 10.98 -18.66
N MET A 47 -9.14 11.49 -18.29
CA MET A 47 -9.05 12.48 -17.24
C MET A 47 -9.93 13.65 -17.71
N PRO A 48 -10.99 14.07 -16.98
CA PRO A 48 -11.25 15.49 -16.96
C PRO A 48 -9.91 16.16 -16.68
N GLN A 49 -9.54 17.19 -17.45
CA GLN A 49 -8.40 18.05 -17.11
C GLN A 49 -8.41 18.19 -15.61
N ALA A 50 -7.39 17.62 -14.97
CA ALA A 50 -7.36 17.59 -13.53
C ALA A 50 -7.62 19.03 -13.12
N THR A 51 -8.70 19.25 -12.38
CA THR A 51 -8.58 20.25 -11.33
C THR A 51 -7.53 19.61 -10.45
N THR A 52 -6.27 19.86 -10.82
CA THR A 52 -5.12 19.44 -10.07
C THR A 52 -5.49 19.88 -8.67
N ILE A 53 -5.46 18.95 -7.73
CA ILE A 53 -5.16 19.35 -6.38
C ILE A 53 -3.71 19.82 -6.49
N SER A 54 -3.56 21.05 -7.00
CA SER A 54 -2.43 21.93 -6.80
C SER A 54 -2.00 21.64 -5.39
N GLU A 55 -0.78 21.12 -5.21
CA GLU A 55 -0.10 20.96 -3.93
C GLU A 55 -1.10 20.94 -2.77
N SER A 56 -1.70 19.76 -2.51
CA SER A 56 -2.72 19.62 -1.46
C SER A 56 -2.29 20.47 -0.26
N SER A 57 -3.20 21.23 0.34
CA SER A 57 -2.84 22.21 1.39
C SER A 57 -1.85 21.63 2.42
N THR A 58 -1.97 20.32 2.68
CA THR A 58 -1.07 19.44 3.44
C THR A 58 0.42 19.46 3.08
N GLY A 59 0.82 19.92 1.90
CA GLY A 59 2.18 19.84 1.36
C GLY A 59 2.68 18.43 1.03
N LEU A 60 1.91 17.39 1.37
CA LEU A 60 2.21 16.02 0.97
C LEU A 60 1.78 15.81 -0.48
N TYR A 61 2.68 15.28 -1.30
CA TYR A 61 2.32 14.78 -2.60
C TYR A 61 1.50 13.51 -2.44
N ILE A 62 0.23 13.64 -2.81
CA ILE A 62 -0.71 12.54 -2.96
C ILE A 62 -0.89 12.39 -4.46
N SER A 63 -0.55 11.22 -5.00
CA SER A 63 -0.73 11.05 -6.43
C SER A 63 -2.21 11.00 -6.83
N PRO A 64 -2.57 11.34 -8.08
CA PRO A 64 -3.98 11.32 -8.49
C PRO A 64 -4.70 9.97 -8.24
N PRO A 65 -4.09 8.80 -8.50
CA PRO A 65 -4.69 7.52 -8.13
C PRO A 65 -4.88 7.34 -6.62
N LEU A 66 -3.93 7.82 -5.81
CA LEU A 66 -4.02 7.77 -4.34
C LEU A 66 -5.12 8.68 -3.80
N ASP A 67 -5.17 9.92 -4.30
CA ASP A 67 -6.18 10.89 -3.89
C ASP A 67 -7.58 10.39 -4.25
N GLN A 68 -7.77 9.87 -5.46
CA GLN A 68 -9.04 9.29 -5.86
C GLN A 68 -9.40 8.04 -5.03
N PHE A 69 -8.43 7.18 -4.70
CA PHE A 69 -8.65 6.04 -3.81
C PHE A 69 -9.13 6.50 -2.42
N ILE A 70 -8.42 7.44 -1.80
CA ILE A 70 -8.76 7.99 -0.48
C ILE A 70 -10.17 8.62 -0.51
N ARG A 71 -10.45 9.48 -1.49
CA ARG A 71 -11.75 10.14 -1.63
C ARG A 71 -12.88 9.15 -1.83
N THR A 72 -12.70 8.16 -2.70
CA THR A 72 -13.70 7.13 -2.98
C THR A 72 -13.97 6.29 -1.73
N ALA A 73 -12.92 5.90 -1.02
CA ALA A 73 -13.02 5.10 0.20
C ALA A 73 -13.69 5.84 1.37
N ILE A 74 -13.44 7.14 1.50
CA ILE A 74 -14.07 7.99 2.52
C ILE A 74 -15.54 8.32 2.17
N ALA A 75 -15.84 8.47 0.88
CA ALA A 75 -17.18 8.82 0.41
C ALA A 75 -18.21 7.71 0.63
N ASP A 76 -17.78 6.45 0.72
CA ASP A 76 -18.64 5.31 1.01
C ASP A 76 -18.93 5.21 2.53
N PRO A 77 -20.19 5.41 2.98
CA PRO A 77 -20.56 5.33 4.40
C PRO A 77 -20.26 3.98 5.03
N ALA A 78 -20.29 2.88 4.26
CA ALA A 78 -19.98 1.54 4.75
C ALA A 78 -18.49 1.39 5.11
N ASN A 79 -17.63 2.17 4.44
CA ASN A 79 -16.18 2.12 4.60
C ASN A 79 -15.64 3.23 5.51
N LYS A 80 -16.44 4.26 5.80
CA LYS A 80 -16.03 5.45 6.58
C LYS A 80 -15.23 5.16 7.85
N LYS A 81 -15.64 4.19 8.68
CA LYS A 81 -14.91 3.82 9.92
C LYS A 81 -13.53 3.22 9.66
N SER A 82 -13.36 2.49 8.55
CA SER A 82 -12.10 1.86 8.18
C SER A 82 -11.07 2.88 7.68
N TYR A 83 -11.52 4.00 7.10
CA TYR A 83 -10.66 5.04 6.51
C TYR A 83 -10.57 6.32 7.34
N GLU A 84 -11.25 6.41 8.48
CA GLU A 84 -11.09 7.51 9.44
C GLU A 84 -9.62 7.72 9.87
N PRO A 85 -8.82 6.66 10.15
CA PRO A 85 -7.42 6.85 10.56
C PRO A 85 -6.56 7.53 9.49
N ILE A 86 -6.80 7.26 8.20
CA ILE A 86 -6.04 7.90 7.12
C ILE A 86 -6.47 9.37 6.93
N ALA A 87 -7.74 9.68 7.11
CA ALA A 87 -8.24 11.06 7.05
C ALA A 87 -7.70 11.92 8.21
N ASP A 88 -7.68 11.37 9.43
CA ASP A 88 -7.07 12.01 10.60
C ASP A 88 -5.56 12.22 10.39
N PHE A 89 -4.88 11.25 9.78
CA PHE A 89 -3.45 11.35 9.45
C PHE A 89 -3.13 12.54 8.57
N PHE A 90 -3.85 12.73 7.47
CA PHE A 90 -3.66 13.90 6.60
C PHE A 90 -3.99 15.21 7.32
N THR A 91 -5.07 15.23 8.09
CA THR A 91 -5.50 16.42 8.84
C THR A 91 -4.45 16.86 9.86
N ARG A 92 -3.92 15.94 10.66
CA ARG A 92 -2.89 16.25 11.66
C ARG A 92 -1.56 16.62 11.02
N THR A 93 -1.19 15.94 9.93
CA THR A 93 0.01 16.28 9.15
C THR A 93 -0.03 17.74 8.75
N GLU A 94 -1.14 18.20 8.18
CA GLU A 94 -1.30 19.59 7.78
C GLU A 94 -1.21 20.58 8.95
N GLN A 95 -1.93 20.28 10.04
CA GLN A 95 -1.93 21.16 11.23
C GLN A 95 -0.55 21.33 11.86
N MET A 96 0.29 20.29 11.78
CA MET A 96 1.61 20.26 12.41
C MET A 96 2.75 20.65 11.47
N ARG A 97 2.62 20.42 10.15
CA ARG A 97 3.69 20.65 9.17
C ARG A 97 4.26 22.06 9.21
N ALA A 98 3.40 23.07 9.33
CA ALA A 98 3.81 24.47 9.39
C ALA A 98 4.55 24.84 10.69
N LYS A 99 4.54 23.98 11.70
CA LYS A 99 5.02 24.25 13.06
C LYS A 99 6.19 23.35 13.49
N ASP A 100 6.48 22.30 12.73
CA ASP A 100 7.51 21.31 13.06
C ASP A 100 8.36 20.96 11.82
N ALA A 101 9.64 21.32 11.87
CA ALA A 101 10.59 21.11 10.78
C ALA A 101 10.85 19.62 10.50
N ASN A 102 10.75 18.74 11.49
CA ASN A 102 10.92 17.30 11.29
C ASN A 102 9.72 16.71 10.54
N ILE A 103 8.51 17.18 10.85
CA ILE A 103 7.30 16.81 10.11
C ILE A 103 7.38 17.37 8.69
N GLN A 104 7.81 18.62 8.51
CA GLN A 104 8.01 19.21 7.18
C GLN A 104 8.99 18.40 6.34
N LYS A 105 10.14 17.99 6.91
CA LYS A 105 11.11 17.12 6.23
C LYS A 105 10.49 15.76 5.87
N SER A 106 9.79 15.13 6.81
CA SER A 106 9.15 13.82 6.58
C SER A 106 8.11 13.88 5.46
N VAL A 107 7.30 14.95 5.41
CA VAL A 107 6.35 15.22 4.33
C VAL A 107 7.06 15.34 2.99
N SER A 108 8.17 16.07 2.93
CA SER A 108 8.99 16.20 1.71
C SER A 108 9.55 14.85 1.26
N ASP A 109 10.11 14.06 2.18
CA ASP A 109 10.71 12.76 1.90
C ASP A 109 9.67 11.74 1.42
N ILE A 110 8.48 11.71 2.03
CA ILE A 110 7.35 10.88 1.58
C ILE A 110 6.90 11.30 0.18
N SER A 111 6.80 12.62 -0.06
CA SER A 111 6.37 13.15 -1.35
C SER A 111 7.33 12.77 -2.48
N ALA A 112 8.63 12.90 -2.24
CA ALA A 112 9.67 12.49 -3.17
C ALA A 112 9.66 10.98 -3.42
N GLY A 113 9.50 10.18 -2.34
CA GLY A 113 9.40 8.73 -2.43
C GLY A 113 8.21 8.27 -3.27
N MET A 114 7.03 8.85 -3.05
CA MET A 114 5.83 8.57 -3.85
C MET A 114 6.04 8.86 -5.34
N ARG A 115 6.58 10.04 -5.69
CA ARG A 115 6.86 10.37 -7.11
C ARG A 115 7.86 9.41 -7.75
N ASN A 116 8.86 8.98 -6.99
CA ASN A 116 9.84 8.01 -7.48
C ASN A 116 9.19 6.64 -7.74
N ILE A 117 8.34 6.17 -6.82
CA ILE A 117 7.58 4.92 -6.98
C ILE A 117 6.69 4.99 -8.23
N GLU A 118 6.00 6.11 -8.46
CA GLU A 118 5.18 6.24 -9.67
C GLU A 118 6.00 6.19 -10.95
N LYS A 119 7.08 6.97 -10.99
CA LYS A 119 8.00 6.97 -12.13
C LYS A 119 8.55 5.57 -12.41
N LEU A 120 8.96 4.85 -11.37
CA LEU A 120 9.45 3.48 -11.49
C LEU A 120 8.31 2.54 -11.91
N SER A 121 7.13 2.62 -11.32
CA SER A 121 6.00 1.73 -11.63
C SER A 121 5.53 1.78 -13.09
N GLN A 122 5.77 2.89 -13.78
CA GLN A 122 5.43 3.10 -15.19
C GLN A 122 6.53 2.62 -16.16
N ALA A 123 7.73 2.33 -15.68
CA ALA A 123 8.81 1.86 -16.54
C ALA A 123 8.60 0.38 -16.90
N GLU A 124 8.84 0.05 -18.17
CA GLU A 124 8.77 -1.32 -18.66
C GLU A 124 9.93 -2.15 -18.09
N PHE A 125 9.69 -2.85 -16.98
CA PHE A 125 10.72 -3.68 -16.36
C PHE A 125 10.74 -5.09 -16.92
N LYS A 126 11.92 -5.51 -17.40
CA LYS A 126 12.27 -6.91 -17.58
C LYS A 126 12.40 -7.57 -16.19
N PRO A 127 11.84 -8.77 -15.96
CA PRO A 127 12.00 -9.49 -14.70
C PRO A 127 13.48 -9.63 -14.32
N GLY A 128 13.83 -9.32 -13.08
CA GLY A 128 15.21 -9.35 -12.58
C GLY A 128 16.09 -8.16 -12.97
N SER A 129 15.52 -7.09 -13.54
CA SER A 129 16.27 -5.85 -13.78
C SER A 129 16.57 -5.10 -12.46
N ASN A 130 17.61 -4.28 -12.48
CA ASN A 130 17.97 -3.40 -11.36
C ASN A 130 16.82 -2.46 -10.97
N ASP A 131 15.95 -2.11 -11.91
CA ASP A 131 14.84 -1.21 -11.65
C ASP A 131 13.68 -1.87 -10.86
N GLU A 132 13.50 -3.19 -11.01
CA GLU A 132 12.61 -3.97 -10.14
C GLU A 132 13.07 -3.83 -8.69
N PHE A 133 14.39 -3.96 -8.47
CA PHE A 133 15.03 -3.80 -7.17
C PHE A 133 14.86 -2.38 -6.64
N PHE A 134 15.11 -1.35 -7.45
CA PHE A 134 14.94 0.05 -7.06
C PHE A 134 13.49 0.39 -6.67
N LEU A 135 12.49 -0.20 -7.35
CA LEU A 135 11.09 -0.01 -6.97
C LEU A 135 10.80 -0.62 -5.59
N GLN A 136 11.34 -1.80 -5.27
CA GLN A 136 11.15 -2.43 -3.96
C GLN A 136 11.78 -1.60 -2.84
N GLU A 137 13.02 -1.14 -3.04
CA GLU A 137 13.74 -0.30 -2.08
C GLU A 137 13.00 1.04 -1.86
N ALA A 138 12.46 1.64 -2.93
CA ALA A 138 11.66 2.85 -2.82
C ALA A 138 10.37 2.63 -1.99
N VAL A 139 9.70 1.49 -2.16
CA VAL A 139 8.51 1.10 -1.40
C VAL A 139 8.83 0.81 0.06
N GLU A 140 9.94 0.12 0.35
CA GLU A 140 10.40 -0.09 1.73
C GLU A 140 10.65 1.26 2.41
N LYS A 141 11.47 2.11 1.79
CA LYS A 141 11.84 3.43 2.33
C LYS A 141 10.63 4.35 2.55
N LEU A 142 9.63 4.28 1.68
CA LEU A 142 8.37 5.00 1.87
C LEU A 142 7.67 4.54 3.16
N GLY A 143 7.68 3.24 3.46
CA GLY A 143 7.12 2.68 4.69
C GLY A 143 7.79 3.22 5.93
N ASP A 144 9.12 3.21 5.96
CA ASP A 144 9.90 3.75 7.07
C ASP A 144 9.54 5.22 7.33
N ASN A 145 9.50 6.03 6.26
CA ASN A 145 9.14 7.44 6.37
C ASN A 145 7.70 7.64 6.89
N LEU A 146 6.75 6.77 6.53
CA LEU A 146 5.37 6.83 7.04
C LEU A 146 5.29 6.45 8.53
N TYR A 147 6.06 5.46 8.97
CA TYR A 147 6.17 5.13 10.39
C TYR A 147 6.87 6.24 11.19
N ASP A 148 7.88 6.89 10.64
CA ASP A 148 8.51 8.07 11.25
C ASP A 148 7.52 9.23 11.37
N LEU A 149 6.78 9.54 10.30
CA LEU A 149 5.78 10.61 10.33
C LEU A 149 4.67 10.31 11.34
N SER A 150 4.10 9.10 11.35
CA SER A 150 3.05 8.73 12.31
C SER A 150 3.51 8.82 13.76
N ARG A 151 4.77 8.46 14.06
CA ARG A 151 5.40 8.68 15.38
C ARG A 151 5.56 10.16 15.72
N ALA A 152 5.99 10.98 14.76
CA ALA A 152 6.10 12.43 14.93
C ALA A 152 4.73 13.06 15.25
N LEU A 153 3.67 12.57 14.60
CA LEU A 153 2.26 12.94 14.85
C LEU A 153 1.66 12.35 16.14
N LYS A 154 2.46 11.66 16.95
CA LYS A 154 2.08 11.07 18.25
C LYS A 154 0.99 10.00 18.16
N TYR A 155 0.96 9.24 17.07
CA TYR A 155 0.05 8.11 16.93
C TYR A 155 0.47 7.01 17.90
N ASP A 156 -0.49 6.35 18.55
CA ASP A 156 -0.21 5.11 19.27
C ASP A 156 0.03 3.92 18.30
N GLN A 157 0.40 2.76 18.83
CA GLN A 157 0.73 1.59 18.00
C GLN A 157 -0.47 1.08 17.17
N GLU A 158 -1.70 1.17 17.69
CA GLU A 158 -2.89 0.72 16.98
C GLU A 158 -3.20 1.67 15.82
N GLN A 159 -3.10 2.98 16.06
CA GLN A 159 -3.28 4.00 15.04
C GLN A 159 -2.21 3.91 13.95
N GLN A 160 -0.94 3.73 14.33
CA GLN A 160 0.17 3.52 13.37
C GLN A 160 -0.10 2.30 12.48
N TYR A 161 -0.50 1.17 13.08
CA TYR A 161 -0.86 -0.04 12.34
C TYR A 161 -2.00 0.21 11.35
N LYS A 162 -3.09 0.86 11.78
CA LYS A 162 -4.24 1.15 10.90
C LYS A 162 -3.84 2.04 9.71
N VAL A 163 -3.08 3.10 9.95
CA VAL A 163 -2.57 3.98 8.89
C VAL A 163 -1.66 3.21 7.93
N ALA A 164 -0.71 2.44 8.46
CA ALA A 164 0.22 1.65 7.64
C ALA A 164 -0.50 0.60 6.78
N VAL A 165 -1.52 -0.09 7.33
CA VAL A 165 -2.33 -1.05 6.57
C VAL A 165 -3.05 -0.37 5.42
N LEU A 166 -3.63 0.81 5.63
CA LEU A 166 -4.34 1.55 4.57
C LEU A 166 -3.38 2.00 3.47
N TRP A 167 -2.19 2.48 3.83
CA TRP A 167 -1.13 2.80 2.88
C TRP A 167 -0.66 1.57 2.11
N ALA A 168 -0.45 0.44 2.80
CA ALA A 168 -0.06 -0.81 2.16
C ALA A 168 -1.14 -1.32 1.20
N GLN A 169 -2.43 -1.26 1.58
CA GLN A 169 -3.54 -1.61 0.70
C GLN A 169 -3.57 -0.74 -0.56
N PHE A 170 -3.41 0.58 -0.39
CA PHE A 170 -3.31 1.49 -1.52
C PHE A 170 -2.12 1.13 -2.41
N LEU A 171 -0.92 1.03 -1.83
CA LEU A 171 0.30 0.77 -2.60
C LEU A 171 0.24 -0.59 -3.28
N ASN A 172 -0.38 -1.61 -2.69
CA ASN A 172 -0.62 -2.90 -3.34
C ASN A 172 -1.57 -2.80 -4.54
N SER A 173 -2.45 -1.80 -4.58
CA SER A 173 -3.33 -1.54 -5.73
C SER A 173 -2.61 -0.90 -6.91
N VAL A 174 -1.54 -0.13 -6.66
CA VAL A 174 -0.77 0.58 -7.70
C VAL A 174 0.57 -0.08 -8.04
N ALA A 175 1.25 -0.67 -7.06
CA ALA A 175 2.50 -1.40 -7.21
C ALA A 175 2.21 -2.89 -7.44
N THR A 176 1.65 -3.20 -8.61
CA THR A 176 1.07 -4.52 -8.96
C THR A 176 2.04 -5.72 -8.92
N ARG A 177 3.34 -5.50 -8.68
CA ARG A 177 4.37 -6.56 -8.70
C ARG A 177 4.75 -7.07 -7.31
N TYR A 178 4.38 -6.35 -6.26
CA TYR A 178 4.75 -6.69 -4.89
C TYR A 178 3.54 -6.75 -3.97
N VAL A 179 3.76 -7.39 -2.82
CA VAL A 179 2.82 -7.39 -1.72
C VAL A 179 3.53 -6.77 -0.54
N ILE A 180 3.08 -5.58 -0.16
CA ILE A 180 3.42 -4.92 1.09
C ILE A 180 2.56 -5.56 2.17
N PHE A 181 3.20 -6.02 3.23
CA PHE A 181 2.50 -6.57 4.39
C PHE A 181 2.89 -5.80 5.65
N VAL A 182 1.90 -5.58 6.51
CA VAL A 182 2.05 -4.84 7.75
C VAL A 182 1.83 -5.82 8.90
N PRO A 183 2.87 -6.15 9.69
CA PRO A 183 2.69 -7.01 10.85
C PRO A 183 1.69 -6.40 11.83
N ARG A 184 0.87 -7.24 12.46
CA ARG A 184 -0.08 -6.80 13.47
C ARG A 184 0.56 -6.87 14.86
N PRO A 185 0.60 -5.76 15.64
CA PRO A 185 0.97 -5.82 17.05
C PRO A 185 0.17 -6.91 17.81
N GLY A 186 0.85 -7.69 18.65
CA GLY A 186 0.29 -8.82 19.39
C GLY A 186 0.15 -10.13 18.61
N ALA A 187 0.37 -10.13 17.29
CA ALA A 187 0.43 -11.38 16.52
C ALA A 187 1.73 -12.15 16.79
N SER A 188 1.81 -13.40 16.35
CA SER A 188 3.03 -14.21 16.51
C SER A 188 4.12 -13.74 15.56
N PHE A 189 5.36 -13.67 16.06
CA PHE A 189 6.52 -13.33 15.26
C PHE A 189 6.83 -14.43 14.24
N ASN A 190 7.15 -14.03 13.00
CA ASN A 190 7.57 -14.91 11.93
C ASN A 190 8.94 -14.45 11.41
N GLY A 191 10.00 -15.23 11.68
CA GLY A 191 11.36 -14.89 11.27
C GLY A 191 11.58 -14.88 9.74
N THR A 192 10.65 -15.39 8.94
CA THR A 192 10.72 -15.30 7.48
C THR A 192 10.33 -13.90 6.97
N GLU A 193 9.31 -13.30 7.57
CA GLU A 193 8.73 -12.02 7.12
C GLU A 193 9.16 -10.84 8.01
N MET A 194 9.76 -11.12 9.16
CA MET A 194 10.02 -10.12 10.18
C MET A 194 11.44 -10.28 10.71
N SER A 195 12.06 -9.15 11.05
CA SER A 195 13.33 -9.13 11.75
C SER A 195 13.27 -8.21 12.98
N PRO A 196 14.00 -8.55 14.05
CA PRO A 196 14.11 -7.67 15.21
C PRO A 196 14.70 -6.32 14.82
N PHE A 197 14.20 -5.24 15.42
CA PHE A 197 14.72 -3.91 15.24
C PHE A 197 15.97 -3.71 16.12
N SER A 198 17.15 -3.65 15.51
CA SER A 198 18.48 -3.70 16.15
C SER A 198 18.85 -2.50 17.05
N GLY A 199 17.89 -1.68 17.46
CA GLY A 199 18.08 -0.53 18.34
C GLY A 199 17.41 -0.66 19.71
N ASN A 200 16.70 -1.76 19.99
CA ASN A 200 15.91 -1.88 21.21
C ASN A 200 16.41 -3.03 22.10
N ARG A 201 16.87 -2.70 23.32
CA ARG A 201 17.31 -3.69 24.32
C ARG A 201 16.16 -4.51 24.93
N ASN A 202 14.92 -4.20 24.55
CA ASN A 202 13.70 -4.80 25.09
C ASN A 202 13.02 -5.77 24.12
N ASP A 203 13.74 -6.31 23.15
CA ASP A 203 13.23 -7.27 22.15
C ASP A 203 12.82 -8.63 22.74
N ASP A 204 12.92 -8.85 24.05
CA ASP A 204 12.46 -10.08 24.71
C ASP A 204 11.21 -9.86 25.59
N VAL A 205 10.63 -8.65 25.61
CA VAL A 205 9.52 -8.34 26.53
C VAL A 205 8.21 -9.02 26.13
N TYR A 206 7.98 -9.24 24.84
CA TYR A 206 6.77 -9.87 24.30
C TYR A 206 7.01 -11.33 23.87
N GLY A 207 8.21 -11.88 24.09
CA GLY A 207 8.57 -13.27 23.81
C GLY A 207 8.51 -13.61 22.33
N ASN A 208 7.51 -14.42 21.93
CA ASN A 208 7.24 -14.76 20.52
C ASN A 208 6.10 -13.91 19.92
N LYS A 209 5.65 -12.88 20.62
CA LYS A 209 4.64 -11.94 20.11
C LYS A 209 5.31 -10.67 19.60
N ILE A 210 4.67 -10.06 18.63
CA ILE A 210 5.08 -8.77 18.07
C ILE A 210 4.69 -7.70 19.08
N GLY A 211 5.67 -6.93 19.56
CA GLY A 211 5.43 -5.76 20.39
C GLY A 211 5.08 -4.56 19.52
N ARG A 212 6.12 -3.82 19.11
CA ARG A 212 6.00 -2.64 18.23
C ARG A 212 6.37 -2.97 16.81
N VAL A 213 5.78 -2.25 15.87
CA VAL A 213 6.13 -2.32 14.44
C VAL A 213 6.80 -1.01 14.04
N TYR A 214 7.96 -1.12 13.41
CA TYR A 214 8.78 0.03 13.00
C TYR A 214 8.79 0.23 11.49
N SER A 215 8.58 -0.85 10.73
CA SER A 215 8.43 -0.80 9.28
C SER A 215 7.51 -1.91 8.80
N TRP A 216 6.97 -1.75 7.58
CA TRP A 216 6.32 -2.84 6.87
C TRP A 216 7.35 -3.72 6.16
N GLY A 217 6.90 -4.86 5.65
CA GLY A 217 7.73 -5.71 4.81
C GLY A 217 7.23 -5.74 3.38
N VAL A 218 8.10 -6.21 2.48
CA VAL A 218 7.84 -6.31 1.04
C VAL A 218 8.21 -7.71 0.58
N ARG A 219 7.27 -8.39 -0.07
CA ARG A 219 7.47 -9.68 -0.72
C ARG A 219 7.04 -9.62 -2.18
N ASN A 220 7.61 -10.50 -3.00
CA ASN A 220 7.11 -10.69 -4.37
C ASN A 220 5.81 -11.52 -4.38
N LYS A 221 5.11 -11.55 -5.52
CA LYS A 221 3.88 -12.34 -5.67
C LYS A 221 4.08 -13.85 -5.53
N GLN A 222 5.29 -14.34 -5.72
CA GLN A 222 5.66 -15.74 -5.51
C GLN A 222 5.92 -16.08 -4.03
N GLY A 223 5.79 -15.10 -3.12
CA GLY A 223 5.96 -15.30 -1.68
C GLY A 223 7.40 -15.13 -1.16
N GLY A 224 8.36 -14.84 -2.03
CA GLY A 224 9.73 -14.52 -1.65
C GLY A 224 9.81 -13.17 -0.94
N VAL A 225 10.17 -13.19 0.34
CA VAL A 225 10.40 -11.99 1.15
C VAL A 225 11.70 -11.33 0.72
N ARG A 226 11.62 -10.05 0.35
CA ARG A 226 12.77 -9.25 -0.07
C ARG A 226 13.21 -8.31 1.05
N PHE A 227 12.23 -7.69 1.69
CA PHE A 227 12.43 -6.85 2.86
C PHE A 227 11.55 -7.35 3.99
N THR A 228 12.18 -7.75 5.09
CA THR A 228 11.48 -8.15 6.30
C THR A 228 11.01 -6.92 7.06
N ALA A 229 9.79 -6.96 7.58
CA ALA A 229 9.28 -5.92 8.47
C ALA A 229 10.11 -5.84 9.75
N LYS A 230 10.43 -4.63 10.21
CA LYS A 230 11.15 -4.40 11.47
C LYS A 230 10.17 -4.32 12.62
N VAL A 231 10.37 -5.16 13.63
CA VAL A 231 9.49 -5.25 14.81
C VAL A 231 10.28 -5.35 16.10
N SER A 232 9.69 -4.96 17.23
CA SER A 232 10.16 -5.44 18.54
C SER A 232 9.45 -6.74 18.86
N ARG A 233 10.13 -7.56 19.66
CA ARG A 233 9.62 -8.79 20.25
C ARG A 233 9.55 -8.68 21.76
#